data_AF-A4YEN0-F1
#
_entry.id   AF-A4YEN0-F1
#
_cell.length_a   1.000
_cell.length_b   1.000
_cell.length_c   1.000
_cell.angle_alpha   90.00
_cell.angle_beta   90.00
_cell.angle_gamma   90.00
#
_symmetry.space_group_name_H-M   'P 1'
#
loop_
_entity.id
_entity.type
_entity.pdbx_description
1 polymer ?
#
loop_
_entity_poly.entity_id
_entity_poly.type
_entity_poly.pdbx_seq_one_letter_code
_entity_poly.pdbx_strand_id
1 'polypeptide(L)'
;MKTVQLALVVDANGSPLSPEKQLAVAISKALSKRTRVNSITLVGWPILLMRMEDSGGYLLFDETGRIDSTFNRTVLADYEHYLNSFSKITSPDEFLNLVKRIPWTEPRGKESVRLKGVISDDITSLLKNPSMSLPVYILERRITEDVASLEVEEWKRLQEIVNSELNKIDEYVKSFIAISDTFIGKIAEERRRIESLYDQEIEKTKAEMEQLLKQRKPIAYEEVKKKVSEFAPRLSEIYGVIAKTRLDLEGGSVSQKQISSLESAKDKLMKDLEAQVNQVLEPYRAEVRVYREKIDSLVAKKNQELAQVDSKLEASRKIVNEVKSALESVKELKKRELNELSSLARRTIYIDEKLEVIIPFLVVKDDYGFTQVVSPLMYRGRNRSLLGLGSRLDNMYSIIDEERMTSFSIPSVDLRDNVRGLRHEIERGIDWLDEEGWKVRKLFEDFYF
;
A
#
# COMPACT_ATOMS: atom_id res chain seq x y z
N MET A 1 22.13 27.87 -29.20
CA MET A 1 20.80 27.39 -28.79
C MET A 1 19.82 27.63 -29.92
N LYS A 2 19.01 26.64 -30.27
CA LYS A 2 17.97 26.77 -31.31
C LYS A 2 16.68 27.27 -30.64
N THR A 3 16.00 28.21 -31.29
CA THR A 3 14.71 28.75 -30.81
C THR A 3 13.59 28.27 -31.71
N VAL A 4 12.54 27.70 -31.12
CA VAL A 4 11.34 27.22 -31.81
C VAL A 4 10.16 28.09 -31.42
N GLN A 5 9.52 28.68 -32.42
CA GLN A 5 8.29 29.44 -32.26
C GLN A 5 7.11 28.49 -32.39
N LEU A 6 6.18 28.51 -31.44
CA LEU A 6 4.96 27.71 -31.51
C LEU A 6 3.81 28.51 -32.12
N ALA A 7 2.77 27.80 -32.57
CA ALA A 7 1.56 28.42 -33.10
C ALA A 7 0.71 29.05 -31.99
N LEU A 8 0.19 30.25 -32.25
CA LEU A 8 -0.90 30.85 -31.48
C LEU A 8 -2.22 30.17 -31.81
N VAL A 9 -2.41 29.76 -33.07
CA VAL A 9 -3.62 29.06 -33.51
C VAL A 9 -3.26 27.90 -34.44
N VAL A 10 -3.81 26.72 -34.13
CA VAL A 10 -3.71 25.52 -34.96
C VAL A 10 -5.08 25.11 -35.50
N ASP A 11 -5.11 24.35 -36.59
CA ASP A 11 -6.34 23.74 -37.09
C ASP A 11 -6.77 22.51 -36.28
N ALA A 12 -7.87 21.87 -36.68
CA ALA A 12 -8.38 20.64 -36.06
C ALA A 12 -7.41 19.46 -36.10
N ASN A 13 -6.44 19.47 -37.03
CA ASN A 13 -5.41 18.45 -37.19
C ASN A 13 -4.11 18.80 -36.44
N GLY A 14 -4.07 19.94 -35.75
CA GLY A 14 -2.88 20.44 -35.05
C GLY A 14 -1.88 21.17 -35.95
N SER A 15 -2.21 21.41 -37.23
CA SER A 15 -1.31 22.15 -38.13
C SER A 15 -1.38 23.65 -37.84
N PRO A 16 -0.25 24.37 -37.78
CA PRO A 16 -0.25 25.82 -37.59
C PRO A 16 -0.96 26.52 -38.75
N LEU A 17 -1.86 27.48 -38.45
CA LEU A 17 -2.39 28.36 -39.48
C LEU A 17 -1.31 29.34 -39.96
N SER A 18 -1.53 30.02 -41.10
CA SER A 18 -0.62 31.11 -41.51
C SER A 18 -0.72 32.31 -40.54
N PRO A 19 0.33 33.14 -40.38
CA PRO A 19 0.38 34.22 -39.40
C PRO A 19 -0.85 35.14 -39.39
N GLU A 20 -1.29 35.57 -40.58
CA GLU A 20 -2.48 36.42 -40.75
C GLU A 20 -3.75 35.75 -40.20
N LYS A 21 -3.90 34.44 -40.42
CA LYS A 21 -5.05 33.66 -39.94
C LYS A 21 -4.98 33.43 -38.43
N GLN A 22 -3.78 33.18 -37.89
CA GLN A 22 -3.58 33.03 -36.45
C GLN A 22 -3.99 34.31 -35.71
N LEU A 23 -3.54 35.48 -36.18
CA LEU A 23 -3.89 36.78 -35.60
C LEU A 23 -5.40 37.04 -35.67
N ALA A 24 -6.01 36.87 -36.84
CA ALA A 24 -7.42 37.15 -37.03
C ALA A 24 -8.31 36.24 -36.15
N VAL A 25 -8.02 34.94 -36.05
CA VAL A 25 -8.76 34.02 -35.17
C VAL A 25 -8.62 34.39 -33.70
N ALA A 26 -7.38 34.59 -33.23
CA ALA A 26 -7.12 34.86 -31.82
C ALA A 26 -7.71 36.22 -31.37
N ILE A 27 -7.62 37.25 -32.22
CA ILE A 27 -8.25 38.56 -31.93
C ILE A 27 -9.77 38.45 -32.00
N SER A 28 -10.34 37.72 -32.97
CA SER A 28 -11.80 37.50 -33.04
C SER A 28 -12.33 36.85 -31.76
N LYS A 29 -11.58 35.90 -31.19
CA LYS A 29 -11.90 35.29 -29.89
C LYS A 29 -11.84 36.32 -28.75
N ALA A 30 -10.85 37.20 -28.74
CA ALA A 30 -10.76 38.25 -27.74
C ALA A 30 -11.94 39.24 -27.82
N LEU A 31 -12.30 39.67 -29.03
CA LEU A 31 -13.36 40.64 -29.28
C LEU A 31 -14.78 40.05 -29.14
N SER A 32 -14.92 38.73 -28.95
CA SER A 32 -16.22 38.07 -28.82
C SER A 32 -17.05 38.59 -27.64
N LYS A 33 -16.40 39.17 -26.63
CA LYS A 33 -17.04 39.79 -25.46
C LYS A 33 -17.72 41.13 -25.76
N ARG A 34 -17.49 41.70 -26.97
CA ARG A 34 -18.07 42.98 -27.42
C ARG A 34 -17.79 44.14 -26.46
N THR A 35 -16.58 44.14 -25.91
CA THR A 35 -16.04 45.25 -25.12
C THR A 35 -14.99 45.94 -25.97
N ARG A 36 -14.98 47.28 -25.98
CA ARG A 36 -13.96 48.04 -26.69
C ARG A 36 -12.59 47.81 -26.05
N VAL A 37 -11.60 47.59 -26.90
CA VAL A 37 -10.24 47.23 -26.50
C VAL A 37 -9.32 48.42 -26.71
N ASN A 38 -8.59 48.79 -25.65
CA ASN A 38 -7.59 49.84 -25.66
C ASN A 38 -6.28 49.36 -26.31
N SER A 39 -5.85 48.13 -26.00
CA SER A 39 -4.64 47.53 -26.56
C SER A 39 -4.71 46.01 -26.64
N ILE A 40 -4.10 45.47 -27.70
CA ILE A 40 -3.82 44.04 -27.85
C ILE A 40 -2.30 43.88 -27.97
N THR A 41 -1.71 43.06 -27.12
CA THR A 41 -0.29 42.71 -27.21
C THR A 41 -0.14 41.23 -27.46
N LEU A 42 0.60 40.87 -28.49
CA LEU A 42 1.07 39.51 -28.70
C LEU A 42 2.35 39.28 -27.91
N VAL A 43 2.31 38.36 -26.97
CA VAL A 43 3.38 38.06 -26.00
C VAL A 43 3.91 36.66 -26.23
N GLY A 44 5.22 36.47 -26.05
CA GLY A 44 5.87 35.17 -26.09
C GLY A 44 6.31 34.74 -24.70
N TRP A 45 5.86 33.59 -24.24
CA TRP A 45 6.36 32.94 -23.02
C TRP A 45 7.60 32.10 -23.36
N PRO A 46 8.81 32.49 -22.90
CA PRO A 46 10.03 31.73 -23.12
C PRO A 46 10.13 30.53 -22.18
N ILE A 47 10.31 29.34 -22.77
CA ILE A 47 10.54 28.09 -22.07
C ILE A 47 11.84 27.45 -22.56
N LEU A 48 12.71 27.08 -21.62
CA LEU A 48 13.90 26.30 -21.90
C LEU A 48 13.60 24.81 -21.72
N LEU A 49 13.86 24.02 -22.75
CA LEU A 49 13.79 22.57 -22.76
C LEU A 49 15.20 22.01 -22.60
N MET A 50 15.44 21.24 -21.53
CA MET A 50 16.69 20.51 -21.32
C MET A 50 16.45 19.01 -21.42
N ARG A 51 17.11 18.36 -22.38
CA ARG A 51 16.96 16.92 -22.62
C ARG A 51 17.71 16.12 -21.55
N MET A 52 17.03 15.14 -20.99
CA MET A 52 17.58 14.19 -20.03
C MET A 52 18.12 12.98 -20.79
N GLU A 53 19.42 12.71 -20.64
CA GLU A 53 20.11 11.61 -21.33
C GLU A 53 19.47 10.25 -21.01
N ASP A 54 19.19 9.99 -19.73
CA ASP A 54 18.74 8.68 -19.25
C ASP A 54 17.31 8.31 -19.68
N SER A 55 16.40 9.30 -19.75
CA SER A 55 14.98 9.07 -20.06
C SER A 55 14.61 9.41 -21.51
N GLY A 56 15.46 10.19 -22.18
CA GLY A 56 15.18 10.82 -23.47
C GLY A 56 14.07 11.88 -23.43
N GLY A 57 13.52 12.19 -22.25
CA GLY A 57 12.54 13.27 -22.05
C GLY A 57 13.21 14.63 -21.83
N TYR A 58 12.42 15.67 -21.63
CA TYR A 58 12.87 17.03 -21.33
C TYR A 58 12.33 17.48 -19.97
N LEU A 59 13.18 18.13 -19.20
CA LEU A 59 12.72 19.04 -18.15
C LEU A 59 12.42 20.40 -18.79
N LEU A 60 11.29 20.99 -18.39
CA LEU A 60 10.75 22.22 -18.96
C LEU A 60 10.92 23.34 -17.93
N PHE A 61 11.57 24.43 -18.34
CA PHE A 61 11.87 25.56 -17.46
C PHE A 61 11.18 26.82 -17.95
N ASP A 62 10.36 27.44 -17.10
CA ASP A 62 9.87 28.79 -17.27
C ASP A 62 11.04 29.78 -17.15
N GLU A 63 11.48 30.33 -18.29
CA GLU A 63 12.60 31.26 -18.28
C GLU A 63 12.25 32.57 -17.57
N THR A 64 10.97 32.88 -17.34
CA THR A 64 10.56 34.10 -16.61
C THR A 64 10.76 33.99 -15.09
N GLY A 65 10.97 32.77 -14.57
CA GLY A 65 11.21 32.51 -13.15
C GLY A 65 10.02 32.80 -12.26
N ARG A 66 8.80 32.68 -12.79
CA ARG A 66 7.54 32.92 -12.07
C ARG A 66 6.87 31.64 -11.64
N ILE A 67 7.14 30.56 -12.35
CA ILE A 67 6.70 29.21 -12.01
C ILE A 67 7.85 28.48 -11.33
N ASP A 68 7.54 27.84 -10.22
CA ASP A 68 8.41 26.83 -9.63
C ASP A 68 7.57 25.61 -9.26
N SER A 69 8.21 24.45 -9.29
CA SER A 69 7.60 23.21 -8.83
C SER A 69 7.98 22.95 -7.38
N THR A 70 7.02 22.47 -6.59
CA THR A 70 7.27 22.05 -5.21
C THR A 70 7.07 20.56 -5.10
N PHE A 71 8.11 19.85 -4.67
CA PHE A 71 8.11 18.41 -4.45
C PHE A 71 8.10 18.12 -2.95
N ASN A 72 7.10 17.36 -2.49
CA ASN A 72 6.99 16.98 -1.09
C ASN A 72 7.62 15.60 -0.87
N ARG A 73 8.76 15.57 -0.20
CA ARG A 73 9.51 14.37 0.15
C ARG A 73 9.17 13.90 1.55
N THR A 74 8.99 12.60 1.73
CA THR A 74 8.89 11.96 3.04
C THR A 74 10.30 11.61 3.55
N VAL A 75 10.68 11.97 4.76
CA VAL A 75 11.98 11.59 5.32
C VAL A 75 11.86 10.22 6.00
N LEU A 76 12.67 9.24 5.57
CA LEU A 76 12.66 7.91 6.21
C LEU A 76 13.05 8.00 7.69
N ALA A 77 12.42 7.13 8.48
CA ALA A 77 12.86 6.88 9.85
C ALA A 77 14.21 6.15 9.86
N ASP A 78 14.94 6.26 10.97
CA ASP A 78 16.22 5.58 11.18
C ASP A 78 15.98 4.11 11.60
N TYR A 79 15.49 3.31 10.64
CA TYR A 79 15.23 1.89 10.88
C TYR A 79 16.51 1.11 11.18
N GLU A 80 17.64 1.56 10.67
CA GLU A 80 18.96 0.96 10.92
C GLU A 80 19.31 1.01 12.40
N HIS A 81 19.07 2.14 13.08
CA HIS A 81 19.24 2.24 14.52
C HIS A 81 18.43 1.18 15.28
N TYR A 82 17.15 0.99 14.90
CA TYR A 82 16.30 -0.02 15.52
C TYR A 82 16.79 -1.45 15.24
N LEU A 83 17.15 -1.77 14.00
CA LEU A 83 17.69 -3.08 13.64
C LEU A 83 18.96 -3.41 14.42
N ASN A 84 19.87 -2.44 14.54
CA ASN A 84 21.09 -2.59 15.32
C ASN A 84 20.80 -2.79 16.82
N SER A 85 19.72 -2.23 17.35
CA SER A 85 19.33 -2.44 18.74
C SER A 85 18.93 -3.89 19.04
N PHE A 86 18.36 -4.61 18.07
CA PHE A 86 17.96 -6.01 18.24
C PHE A 86 19.15 -6.96 18.43
N SER A 87 20.33 -6.60 17.92
CA SER A 87 21.56 -7.40 18.11
C SER A 87 21.98 -7.52 19.58
N LYS A 88 21.53 -6.58 20.43
CA LYS A 88 21.83 -6.55 21.87
C LYS A 88 20.83 -7.36 22.69
N ILE A 89 19.75 -7.84 22.07
CA ILE A 89 18.68 -8.55 22.74
C ILE A 89 18.97 -10.06 22.73
N THR A 90 18.85 -10.70 23.89
CA THR A 90 19.08 -12.14 24.02
C THR A 90 17.78 -12.93 24.14
N SER A 91 16.74 -12.31 24.69
CA SER A 91 15.43 -12.92 24.96
C SER A 91 14.39 -12.66 23.85
N PRO A 92 13.62 -13.68 23.42
CA PRO A 92 12.50 -13.48 22.49
C PRO A 92 11.41 -12.55 23.02
N ASP A 93 11.12 -12.56 24.32
CA ASP A 93 10.08 -11.71 24.90
C ASP A 93 10.47 -10.22 24.87
N GLU A 94 11.76 -9.91 25.12
CA GLU A 94 12.30 -8.56 24.98
C GLU A 94 12.27 -8.08 23.53
N PHE A 95 12.62 -8.96 22.59
CA PHE A 95 12.56 -8.68 21.16
C PHE A 95 11.13 -8.31 20.75
N LEU A 96 10.14 -9.15 21.08
CA LEU A 96 8.74 -8.88 20.76
C LEU A 96 8.24 -7.56 21.36
N ASN A 97 8.62 -7.26 22.60
CA ASN A 97 8.23 -6.02 23.26
C ASN A 97 8.85 -4.79 22.60
N LEU A 98 10.11 -4.86 22.16
CA LEU A 98 10.75 -3.74 21.48
C LEU A 98 10.18 -3.52 20.07
N VAL A 99 9.99 -4.59 19.31
CA VAL A 99 9.43 -4.52 17.94
C VAL A 99 8.06 -3.84 17.94
N LYS A 100 7.19 -4.12 18.93
CA LYS A 100 5.87 -3.48 19.06
C LYS A 100 5.90 -1.98 19.31
N ARG A 101 6.99 -1.45 19.89
CA ARG A 101 7.10 -0.04 20.28
C ARG A 101 7.62 0.85 19.15
N ILE A 102 8.19 0.27 18.11
CA ILE A 102 8.76 1.01 17.00
C ILE A 102 7.63 1.44 16.05
N PRO A 103 7.54 2.72 15.68
CA PRO A 103 6.52 3.20 14.75
C PRO A 103 6.92 2.89 13.30
N TRP A 104 6.78 1.62 12.90
CA TRP A 104 7.24 1.13 11.59
C TRP A 104 6.60 1.83 10.39
N THR A 105 5.39 2.37 10.56
CA THR A 105 4.63 3.05 9.51
C THR A 105 4.91 4.55 9.42
N GLU A 106 5.51 5.15 10.46
CA GLU A 106 5.62 6.59 10.55
C GLU A 106 6.95 7.08 9.99
N PRO A 107 6.94 7.95 8.97
CA PRO A 107 8.15 8.60 8.53
C PRO A 107 8.63 9.61 9.58
N ARG A 108 9.93 9.92 9.54
CA ARG A 108 10.54 10.89 10.46
C ARG A 108 9.98 12.31 10.27
N GLY A 109 9.56 12.65 9.07
CA GLY A 109 9.02 13.96 8.75
C GLY A 109 8.71 14.12 7.26
N LYS A 110 8.37 15.34 6.88
CA LYS A 110 8.20 15.74 5.48
C LYS A 110 9.08 16.96 5.20
N GLU A 111 9.62 16.99 4.00
CA GLU A 111 10.47 18.05 3.48
C GLU A 111 9.85 18.55 2.17
N SER A 112 9.76 19.87 2.01
CA SER A 112 9.23 20.49 0.80
C SER A 112 10.41 21.09 0.03
N VAL A 113 10.73 20.51 -1.13
CA VAL A 113 11.83 20.94 -1.99
C VAL A 113 11.25 21.75 -3.15
N ARG A 114 11.77 22.95 -3.37
CA ARG A 114 11.37 23.81 -4.50
C ARG A 114 12.39 23.63 -5.62
N LEU A 115 11.90 23.23 -6.80
CA LEU A 115 12.66 23.18 -8.04
C LEU A 115 12.36 24.46 -8.83
N LYS A 116 13.36 25.31 -8.97
CA LYS A 116 13.19 26.67 -9.51
C LYS A 116 12.97 26.64 -11.02
N GLY A 117 11.99 27.37 -11.52
CA GLY A 117 11.67 27.45 -12.95
C GLY A 117 11.04 26.18 -13.53
N VAL A 118 11.13 25.02 -12.86
CA VAL A 118 10.62 23.76 -13.38
C VAL A 118 9.10 23.80 -13.47
N ILE A 119 8.57 23.45 -14.64
CA ILE A 119 7.14 23.36 -14.91
C ILE A 119 6.68 21.92 -14.65
N SER A 120 5.86 21.71 -13.62
CA SER A 120 5.28 20.40 -13.29
C SER A 120 4.04 20.06 -14.13
N ASP A 121 3.34 21.08 -14.60
CA ASP A 121 2.18 20.94 -15.47
C ASP A 121 2.54 20.29 -16.81
N ASP A 122 1.67 19.40 -17.30
CA ASP A 122 1.84 18.80 -18.61
C ASP A 122 1.44 19.78 -19.73
N ILE A 123 2.44 20.47 -20.27
CA ILE A 123 2.31 21.36 -21.43
C ILE A 123 2.72 20.69 -22.75
N THR A 124 2.92 19.38 -22.77
CA THR A 124 3.45 18.65 -23.95
C THR A 124 2.60 18.87 -25.20
N SER A 125 1.29 19.09 -25.05
CA SER A 125 0.37 19.42 -26.16
C SER A 125 0.73 20.72 -26.88
N LEU A 126 1.24 21.74 -26.17
CA LEU A 126 1.66 23.00 -26.77
C LEU A 126 2.94 22.84 -27.60
N LEU A 127 3.83 21.95 -27.15
CA LEU A 127 5.17 21.81 -27.71
C LEU A 127 5.22 21.13 -29.09
N LYS A 128 4.07 20.71 -29.64
CA LYS A 128 4.00 19.86 -30.85
C LYS A 128 3.98 20.62 -32.17
N ASN A 129 3.57 21.89 -32.16
CA ASN A 129 3.17 22.59 -33.38
C ASN A 129 4.07 23.80 -33.64
N PRO A 130 5.30 23.58 -34.14
CA PRO A 130 6.18 24.68 -34.53
C PRO A 130 5.52 25.49 -35.66
N SER A 131 5.68 26.80 -35.61
CA SER A 131 5.05 27.76 -36.52
C SER A 131 6.08 28.75 -37.04
N MET A 132 5.73 29.48 -38.10
CA MET A 132 6.46 30.69 -38.45
C MET A 132 6.41 31.70 -37.31
N SER A 133 7.49 32.47 -37.17
CA SER A 133 7.60 33.48 -36.12
C SER A 133 6.52 34.55 -36.26
N LEU A 134 5.82 34.80 -35.16
CA LEU A 134 5.02 36.00 -34.98
C LEU A 134 5.87 37.11 -34.32
N PRO A 135 5.56 38.40 -34.51
CA PRO A 135 6.29 39.51 -33.91
C PRO A 135 5.91 39.69 -32.43
N VAL A 136 6.22 38.69 -31.61
CA VAL A 136 5.87 38.65 -30.20
C VAL A 136 6.77 39.57 -29.36
N TYR A 137 6.21 40.15 -28.29
CA TYR A 137 7.00 40.69 -27.19
C TYR A 137 7.42 39.53 -26.27
N ILE A 138 8.70 39.18 -26.26
CA ILE A 138 9.19 38.09 -25.40
C ILE A 138 9.28 38.60 -23.96
N LEU A 139 8.70 37.84 -23.02
CA LEU A 139 8.80 38.16 -21.59
C LEU A 139 10.26 38.14 -21.11
N GLU A 140 10.56 38.97 -20.12
CA GLU A 140 11.89 39.05 -19.51
C GLU A 140 12.36 37.69 -18.98
N ARG A 141 13.52 37.22 -19.44
CA ARG A 141 14.15 35.98 -18.96
C ARG A 141 14.92 36.27 -17.66
N ARG A 142 14.66 35.46 -16.63
CA ARG A 142 15.29 35.51 -15.29
C ARG A 142 15.99 34.21 -14.92
N ILE A 143 15.57 33.08 -15.49
CA ILE A 143 16.28 31.80 -15.36
C ILE A 143 17.25 31.70 -16.53
N THR A 144 18.53 31.54 -16.23
CA THR A 144 19.58 31.29 -17.22
C THR A 144 19.78 29.78 -17.40
N GLU A 145 20.49 29.40 -18.45
CA GLU A 145 20.90 28.01 -18.68
C GLU A 145 21.71 27.43 -17.51
N ASP A 146 22.54 28.23 -16.85
CA ASP A 146 23.31 27.82 -15.67
C ASP A 146 22.38 27.47 -14.49
N VAL A 147 21.36 28.31 -14.24
CA VAL A 147 20.36 28.05 -13.20
C VAL A 147 19.58 26.79 -13.54
N ALA A 148 19.12 26.64 -14.79
CA ALA A 148 18.42 25.44 -15.22
C ALA A 148 19.29 24.17 -15.05
N SER A 149 20.58 24.25 -15.36
CA SER A 149 21.52 23.13 -15.20
C SER A 149 21.67 22.71 -13.73
N LEU A 150 21.77 23.66 -12.80
CA LEU A 150 21.79 23.38 -11.36
C LEU A 150 20.50 22.69 -10.88
N GLU A 151 19.36 23.13 -11.39
CA GLU A 151 18.06 22.54 -11.05
C GLU A 151 17.89 21.12 -11.65
N VAL A 152 18.49 20.85 -12.81
CA VAL A 152 18.58 19.48 -13.36
C VAL A 152 19.43 18.59 -12.45
N GLU A 153 20.57 19.08 -11.96
CA GLU A 153 21.41 18.33 -11.01
C GLU A 153 20.68 18.06 -9.70
N GLU A 154 19.96 19.05 -9.16
CA GLU A 154 19.13 18.89 -7.97
C GLU A 154 18.01 17.86 -8.19
N TRP A 155 17.30 17.92 -9.32
CA TRP A 155 16.30 16.93 -9.68
C TRP A 155 16.88 15.50 -9.75
N LYS A 156 18.04 15.32 -10.40
CA LYS A 156 18.74 14.03 -10.45
C LYS A 156 19.15 13.56 -9.05
N ARG A 157 19.72 14.45 -8.23
CA ARG A 157 20.09 14.15 -6.84
C ARG A 157 18.89 13.70 -6.01
N LEU A 158 17.73 14.33 -6.17
CA LEU A 158 16.51 13.92 -5.49
C LEU A 158 16.05 12.51 -5.92
N GLN A 159 16.12 12.19 -7.22
CA GLN A 159 15.82 10.85 -7.71
C GLN A 159 16.78 9.80 -7.14
N GLU A 160 18.08 10.09 -7.11
CA GLU A 160 19.11 9.21 -6.53
C GLU A 160 18.88 8.98 -5.04
N ILE A 161 18.54 10.02 -4.27
CA ILE A 161 18.21 9.90 -2.85
C ILE A 161 17.00 8.99 -2.67
N VAL A 162 15.91 9.22 -3.39
CA VAL A 162 14.69 8.39 -3.27
C VAL A 162 14.95 6.94 -3.70
N ASN A 163 15.74 6.71 -4.75
CA ASN A 163 16.15 5.37 -5.17
C ASN A 163 17.03 4.67 -4.13
N SER A 164 17.99 5.37 -3.54
CA SER A 164 18.82 4.85 -2.44
C SER A 164 17.98 4.48 -1.24
N GLU A 165 17.00 5.31 -0.89
CA GLU A 165 16.03 5.05 0.18
C GLU A 165 15.15 3.82 -0.10
N LEU A 166 14.69 3.63 -1.34
CA LEU A 166 13.96 2.42 -1.73
C LEU A 166 14.80 1.15 -1.54
N ASN A 167 16.08 1.18 -1.95
CA ASN A 167 16.99 0.06 -1.77
C ASN A 167 17.25 -0.23 -0.28
N LYS A 168 17.42 0.82 0.53
CA LYS A 168 17.58 0.68 1.99
C LYS A 168 16.38 0.02 2.65
N ILE A 169 15.15 0.34 2.22
CA ILE A 169 13.95 -0.33 2.75
C ILE A 169 13.99 -1.84 2.46
N ASP A 170 14.43 -2.25 1.27
CA ASP A 170 14.58 -3.67 0.95
C ASP A 170 15.64 -4.37 1.82
N GLU A 171 16.75 -3.69 2.10
CA GLU A 171 17.78 -4.17 3.03
C GLU A 171 17.26 -4.25 4.47
N TYR A 172 16.45 -3.29 4.91
CA TYR A 172 15.83 -3.28 6.23
C TYR A 172 14.84 -4.44 6.39
N VAL A 173 14.01 -4.71 5.38
CA VAL A 173 13.10 -5.87 5.38
C VAL A 173 13.88 -7.17 5.49
N LYS A 174 14.92 -7.36 4.66
CA LYS A 174 15.76 -8.57 4.70
C LYS A 174 16.43 -8.75 6.06
N SER A 175 17.02 -7.69 6.59
CA SER A 175 17.72 -7.71 7.89
C SER A 175 16.75 -8.01 9.03
N PHE A 176 15.57 -7.38 9.02
CA PHE A 176 14.54 -7.62 10.01
C PHE A 176 14.06 -9.08 10.01
N ILE A 177 13.83 -9.66 8.83
CA ILE A 177 13.43 -11.07 8.71
C ILE A 177 14.51 -11.98 9.28
N ALA A 178 15.78 -11.79 8.90
CA ALA A 178 16.88 -12.62 9.39
C ALA A 178 17.04 -12.55 10.93
N ILE A 179 16.92 -11.35 11.51
CA ILE A 179 16.92 -11.16 12.96
C ILE A 179 15.74 -11.90 13.59
N SER A 180 14.54 -11.72 13.04
CA SER A 180 13.31 -12.33 13.55
C SER A 180 13.36 -13.85 13.52
N ASP A 181 13.89 -14.44 12.46
CA ASP A 181 14.05 -15.89 12.31
C ASP A 181 14.96 -16.47 13.40
N THR A 182 15.97 -15.71 13.85
CA THR A 182 16.84 -16.12 14.96
C THR A 182 16.04 -16.23 16.27
N PHE A 183 15.16 -15.27 16.57
CA PHE A 183 14.32 -15.32 17.77
C PHE A 183 13.22 -16.38 17.68
N ILE A 184 12.58 -16.53 16.52
CA ILE A 184 11.60 -17.60 16.27
C ILE A 184 12.27 -18.98 16.43
N GLY A 185 13.51 -19.13 15.96
CA GLY A 185 14.32 -20.33 16.15
C GLY A 185 14.54 -20.66 17.62
N LYS A 186 14.89 -19.67 18.45
CA LYS A 186 15.04 -19.86 19.91
C LYS A 186 13.74 -20.32 20.58
N ILE A 187 12.59 -19.73 20.22
CA ILE A 187 11.29 -20.14 20.77
C ILE A 187 10.95 -21.59 20.34
N ALA A 188 11.24 -21.94 19.08
CA ALA A 188 11.02 -23.29 18.58
C ALA A 188 11.93 -24.33 19.25
N GLU A 189 13.17 -23.96 19.60
CA GLU A 189 14.08 -24.78 20.38
C GLU A 189 13.58 -24.97 21.82
N GLU A 190 13.10 -23.90 22.46
CA GLU A 190 12.46 -23.98 23.78
C GLU A 190 11.27 -24.95 23.77
N ARG A 191 10.42 -24.87 22.75
CA ARG A 191 9.29 -25.80 22.56
C ARG A 191 9.76 -27.25 22.52
N ARG A 192 10.79 -27.56 21.73
CA ARG A 192 11.36 -28.92 21.62
C ARG A 192 11.97 -29.39 22.95
N ARG A 193 12.62 -28.49 23.68
CA ARG A 193 13.21 -28.79 25.00
C ARG A 193 12.12 -29.17 26.02
N ILE A 194 11.04 -28.40 26.07
CA ILE A 194 9.88 -28.68 26.95
C ILE A 194 9.25 -30.02 26.56
N GLU A 195 9.00 -30.24 25.27
CA GLU A 195 8.43 -31.49 24.76
C GLU A 195 9.27 -32.71 25.17
N SER A 196 10.59 -32.66 24.93
CA SER A 196 11.51 -33.73 25.30
C SER A 196 11.60 -33.95 26.81
N LEU A 197 11.57 -32.90 27.63
CA LEU A 197 11.63 -33.02 29.08
C LEU A 197 10.42 -33.77 29.63
N TYR A 198 9.22 -33.37 29.22
CA TYR A 198 7.99 -34.03 29.65
C TYR A 198 7.87 -35.46 29.11
N ASP A 199 8.27 -35.72 27.86
CA ASP A 199 8.24 -37.07 27.30
C ASP A 199 9.17 -38.02 28.06
N GLN A 200 10.38 -37.56 28.43
CA GLN A 200 11.29 -38.35 29.26
C GLN A 200 10.70 -38.64 30.65
N GLU A 201 10.10 -37.65 31.32
CA GLU A 201 9.48 -37.84 32.64
C GLU A 201 8.26 -38.76 32.61
N ILE A 202 7.43 -38.66 31.57
CA ILE A 202 6.26 -39.52 31.35
C ILE A 202 6.71 -40.96 31.12
N GLU A 203 7.68 -41.20 30.23
CA GLU A 203 8.19 -42.54 29.95
C GLU A 203 8.87 -43.17 31.16
N LYS A 204 9.63 -42.38 31.93
CA LYS A 204 10.18 -42.84 33.22
C LYS A 204 9.07 -43.26 34.19
N THR A 205 8.02 -42.46 34.33
CA THR A 205 6.90 -42.76 35.24
C THR A 205 6.10 -43.99 34.77
N LYS A 206 5.94 -44.18 33.46
CA LYS A 206 5.35 -45.41 32.89
C LYS A 206 6.20 -46.64 33.20
N ALA A 207 7.52 -46.55 33.03
CA ALA A 207 8.43 -47.65 33.33
C ALA A 207 8.40 -48.04 34.82
N GLU A 208 8.37 -47.05 35.73
CA GLU A 208 8.19 -47.26 37.17
C GLU A 208 6.85 -47.98 37.47
N MET A 209 5.76 -47.54 36.83
CA MET A 209 4.44 -48.19 36.96
C MET A 209 4.45 -49.63 36.42
N GLU A 210 5.09 -49.89 35.29
CA GLU A 210 5.22 -51.25 34.74
C GLU A 210 6.01 -52.17 35.68
N GLN A 211 7.10 -51.67 36.28
CA GLN A 211 7.87 -52.41 37.26
C GLN A 211 7.04 -52.72 38.51
N LEU A 212 6.27 -51.74 39.00
CA LEU A 212 5.34 -51.95 40.10
C LEU A 212 4.32 -53.04 39.76
N LEU A 213 3.72 -52.99 38.56
CA LEU A 213 2.75 -53.99 38.11
C LEU A 213 3.36 -55.39 38.03
N LYS A 214 4.61 -55.52 37.54
CA LYS A 214 5.32 -56.80 37.51
C LYS A 214 5.52 -57.39 38.91
N GLN A 215 5.79 -56.55 39.91
CA GLN A 215 6.00 -56.97 41.30
C GLN A 215 4.68 -57.25 42.03
N ARG A 216 3.66 -56.41 41.85
CA ARG A 216 2.42 -56.44 42.62
C ARG A 216 1.36 -57.40 42.07
N LYS A 217 1.28 -57.60 40.75
CA LYS A 217 0.27 -58.50 40.13
C LYS A 217 0.32 -59.94 40.67
N PRO A 218 1.49 -60.60 40.79
CA PRO A 218 1.56 -61.95 41.31
C PRO A 218 1.12 -62.04 42.78
N ILE A 219 1.48 -61.04 43.59
CA ILE A 219 1.12 -60.99 45.01
C ILE A 219 -0.39 -60.81 45.15
N ALA A 220 -0.98 -59.84 44.44
CA ALA A 220 -2.42 -59.61 44.44
C ALA A 220 -3.20 -60.86 43.97
N TYR A 221 -2.67 -61.59 42.97
CA TYR A 221 -3.27 -62.85 42.51
C TYR A 221 -3.29 -63.90 43.62
N GLU A 222 -2.18 -64.13 44.31
CA GLU A 222 -2.12 -65.13 45.39
C GLU A 222 -2.97 -64.73 46.60
N GLU A 223 -3.01 -63.46 46.97
CA GLU A 223 -3.87 -62.98 48.06
C GLU A 223 -5.36 -63.14 47.75
N VAL A 224 -5.77 -62.79 46.52
CA VAL A 224 -7.15 -63.01 46.06
C VAL A 224 -7.48 -64.50 46.02
N LYS A 225 -6.59 -65.34 45.47
CA LYS A 225 -6.77 -66.79 45.41
C LYS A 225 -6.90 -67.41 46.79
N LYS A 226 -6.07 -67.00 47.75
CA LYS A 226 -6.17 -67.41 49.16
C LYS A 226 -7.51 -66.99 49.74
N LYS A 227 -7.94 -65.74 49.50
CA LYS A 227 -9.21 -65.23 50.03
C LYS A 227 -10.43 -65.96 49.47
N VAL A 228 -10.43 -66.25 48.17
CA VAL A 228 -11.47 -67.07 47.52
C VAL A 228 -11.48 -68.49 48.09
N SER A 229 -10.31 -69.07 48.34
CA SER A 229 -10.19 -70.42 48.92
C SER A 229 -10.77 -70.51 50.34
N GLU A 230 -10.71 -69.43 51.14
CA GLU A 230 -11.36 -69.37 52.47
C GLU A 230 -12.89 -69.49 52.39
N PHE A 231 -13.50 -69.03 51.28
CA PHE A 231 -14.95 -69.09 51.06
C PHE A 231 -15.40 -70.39 50.38
N ALA A 232 -14.49 -71.10 49.71
CA ALA A 232 -14.79 -72.32 48.96
C ALA A 232 -15.52 -73.41 49.79
N PRO A 233 -15.16 -73.67 51.07
CA PRO A 233 -15.90 -74.64 51.89
C PRO A 233 -17.36 -74.23 52.13
N ARG A 234 -17.60 -72.96 52.48
CA ARG A 234 -18.95 -72.43 52.76
C ARG A 234 -19.81 -72.38 51.50
N LEU A 235 -19.21 -72.04 50.35
CA LEU A 235 -19.86 -72.11 49.05
C LEU A 235 -20.22 -73.57 48.70
N SER A 236 -19.28 -74.49 48.87
CA SER A 236 -19.51 -75.91 48.56
C SER A 236 -20.62 -76.49 49.45
N GLU A 237 -20.64 -76.14 50.73
CA GLU A 237 -21.68 -76.54 51.67
C GLU A 237 -23.06 -76.00 51.28
N ILE A 238 -23.19 -74.70 50.98
CA ILE A 238 -24.48 -74.13 50.61
C ILE A 238 -25.00 -74.69 49.28
N TYR A 239 -24.12 -74.94 48.31
CA TYR A 239 -24.49 -75.63 47.07
C TYR A 239 -24.95 -77.07 47.32
N GLY A 240 -24.25 -77.80 48.19
CA GLY A 240 -24.64 -79.17 48.59
C GLY A 240 -25.99 -79.22 49.30
N VAL A 241 -26.26 -78.27 50.20
CA VAL A 241 -27.55 -78.15 50.90
C VAL A 241 -28.67 -77.74 49.95
N ILE A 242 -28.43 -76.82 49.01
CA ILE A 242 -29.40 -76.46 47.98
C ILE A 242 -29.74 -77.68 47.10
N ALA A 243 -28.74 -78.46 46.69
CA ALA A 243 -28.96 -79.66 45.88
C ALA A 243 -29.80 -80.71 46.60
N LYS A 244 -29.49 -81.00 47.89
CA LYS A 244 -30.31 -81.89 48.72
C LYS A 244 -31.74 -81.37 48.86
N THR A 245 -31.90 -80.10 49.22
CA THR A 245 -33.22 -79.47 49.40
C THR A 245 -34.04 -79.45 48.10
N ARG A 246 -33.39 -79.35 46.93
CA ARG A 246 -34.05 -79.45 45.61
C ARG A 246 -34.62 -80.85 45.38
N LEU A 247 -33.85 -81.90 45.69
CA LEU A 247 -34.33 -83.28 45.63
C LEU A 247 -35.48 -83.52 46.62
N ASP A 248 -35.38 -82.97 47.83
CA ASP A 248 -36.45 -83.07 48.84
C ASP A 248 -37.73 -82.34 48.41
N LEU A 249 -37.63 -81.23 47.67
CA LEU A 249 -38.77 -80.50 47.11
C LEU A 249 -39.46 -81.33 46.03
N GLU A 250 -38.69 -81.91 45.10
CA GLU A 250 -39.23 -82.80 44.07
C GLU A 250 -39.92 -84.03 44.69
N GLY A 251 -39.41 -84.51 45.82
CA GLY A 251 -40.02 -85.57 46.63
C GLY A 251 -41.19 -85.13 47.54
N GLY A 252 -41.57 -83.85 47.55
CA GLY A 252 -42.72 -83.32 48.30
C GLY A 252 -42.48 -83.08 49.81
N SER A 253 -41.24 -83.18 50.29
CA SER A 253 -40.90 -83.11 51.72
C SER A 253 -40.62 -81.69 52.23
N VAL A 254 -40.39 -80.73 51.34
CA VAL A 254 -40.12 -79.32 51.67
C VAL A 254 -40.82 -78.38 50.69
N SER A 255 -40.91 -77.10 51.05
CA SER A 255 -41.57 -76.06 50.27
C SER A 255 -40.60 -75.23 49.43
N GLN A 256 -41.09 -74.64 48.33
CA GLN A 256 -40.31 -73.73 47.46
C GLN A 256 -39.65 -72.59 48.24
N LYS A 257 -40.31 -72.09 49.30
CA LYS A 257 -39.82 -70.99 50.14
C LYS A 257 -38.47 -71.32 50.80
N GLN A 258 -38.23 -72.57 51.16
CA GLN A 258 -36.96 -73.00 51.78
C GLN A 258 -35.80 -72.96 50.79
N ILE A 259 -36.04 -73.32 49.52
CA ILE A 259 -35.02 -73.18 48.46
C ILE A 259 -34.71 -71.70 48.20
N SER A 260 -35.74 -70.85 48.09
CA SER A 260 -35.55 -69.42 47.88
C SER A 260 -34.73 -68.76 49.01
N SER A 261 -34.92 -69.20 50.26
CA SER A 261 -34.10 -68.73 51.39
C SER A 261 -32.64 -69.17 51.29
N LEU A 262 -32.37 -70.40 50.87
CA LEU A 262 -31.00 -70.89 50.66
C LEU A 262 -30.31 -70.22 49.47
N GLU A 263 -31.05 -69.97 48.38
CA GLU A 263 -30.55 -69.21 47.23
C GLU A 263 -30.21 -67.77 47.61
N SER A 264 -31.05 -67.12 48.42
CA SER A 264 -30.75 -65.79 48.96
C SER A 264 -29.51 -65.78 49.87
N ALA A 265 -29.33 -66.82 50.71
CA ALA A 265 -28.14 -66.96 51.53
C ALA A 265 -26.86 -67.19 50.69
N LYS A 266 -26.95 -67.94 49.60
CA LYS A 266 -25.86 -68.12 48.61
C LYS A 266 -25.52 -66.80 47.92
N ASP A 267 -26.52 -66.05 47.47
CA ASP A 267 -26.30 -64.74 46.82
C ASP A 267 -25.66 -63.73 47.79
N LYS A 268 -26.06 -63.74 49.07
CA LYS A 268 -25.43 -62.94 50.12
C LYS A 268 -23.96 -63.32 50.30
N LEU A 269 -23.66 -64.61 50.38
CA LEU A 269 -22.30 -65.11 50.55
C LEU A 269 -21.41 -64.79 49.34
N MET A 270 -21.96 -64.80 48.12
CA MET A 270 -21.28 -64.36 46.90
C MET A 270 -20.98 -62.86 46.91
N LYS A 271 -21.94 -62.02 47.34
CA LYS A 271 -21.72 -60.58 47.50
C LYS A 271 -20.66 -60.28 48.56
N ASP A 272 -20.67 -61.01 49.67
CA ASP A 272 -19.66 -60.87 50.72
C ASP A 272 -18.26 -61.26 50.20
N LEU A 273 -18.16 -62.33 49.41
CA LEU A 273 -16.91 -62.71 48.74
C LEU A 273 -16.43 -61.61 47.79
N GLU A 274 -17.30 -61.08 46.93
CA GLU A 274 -16.96 -60.01 45.99
C GLU A 274 -16.48 -58.73 46.71
N ALA A 275 -17.14 -58.36 47.81
CA ALA A 275 -16.72 -57.25 48.66
C ALA A 275 -15.32 -57.49 49.27
N GLN A 276 -15.06 -58.68 49.79
CA GLN A 276 -13.76 -59.06 50.36
C GLN A 276 -12.65 -59.07 49.30
N VAL A 277 -12.93 -59.60 48.10
CA VAL A 277 -11.97 -59.58 46.98
C VAL A 277 -11.64 -58.16 46.56
N ASN A 278 -12.66 -57.28 46.45
CA ASN A 278 -12.42 -55.86 46.15
C ASN A 278 -11.62 -55.16 47.25
N GLN A 279 -11.88 -55.47 48.53
CA GLN A 279 -11.11 -54.92 49.65
C GLN A 279 -9.64 -55.34 49.60
N VAL A 280 -9.34 -56.59 49.24
CA VAL A 280 -7.97 -57.09 49.06
C VAL A 280 -7.29 -56.43 47.85
N LEU A 281 -8.03 -56.19 46.75
CA LEU A 281 -7.47 -55.56 45.54
C LEU A 281 -7.25 -54.05 45.67
N GLU A 282 -7.99 -53.37 46.54
CA GLU A 282 -8.02 -51.91 46.57
C GLU A 282 -6.66 -51.25 46.86
N PRO A 283 -5.82 -51.73 47.81
CA PRO A 283 -4.49 -51.17 48.01
C PRO A 283 -3.62 -51.20 46.73
N TYR A 284 -3.67 -52.29 45.97
CA TYR A 284 -2.93 -52.42 44.71
C TYR A 284 -3.49 -51.50 43.62
N ARG A 285 -4.81 -51.37 43.54
CA ARG A 285 -5.46 -50.43 42.62
C ARG A 285 -5.14 -48.99 42.97
N ALA A 286 -5.08 -48.65 44.26
CA ALA A 286 -4.73 -47.31 44.73
C ALA A 286 -3.29 -46.95 44.35
N GLU A 287 -2.31 -47.84 44.55
CA GLU A 287 -0.93 -47.62 44.11
C GLU A 287 -0.86 -47.32 42.60
N VAL A 288 -1.57 -48.09 41.77
CA VAL A 288 -1.64 -47.86 40.31
C VAL A 288 -2.31 -46.54 39.95
N ARG A 289 -3.40 -46.16 40.66
CA ARG A 289 -4.08 -44.87 40.44
C ARG A 289 -3.14 -43.69 40.67
N VAL A 290 -2.29 -43.74 41.70
CA VAL A 290 -1.31 -42.67 41.98
C VAL A 290 -0.37 -42.44 40.79
N TYR A 291 0.17 -43.51 40.19
CA TYR A 291 1.02 -43.38 39.00
C TYR A 291 0.25 -42.84 37.79
N ARG A 292 -0.99 -43.28 37.60
CA ARG A 292 -1.85 -42.79 36.52
C ARG A 292 -2.15 -41.30 36.67
N GLU A 293 -2.55 -40.86 37.86
CA GLU A 293 -2.79 -39.45 38.17
C GLU A 293 -1.54 -38.60 37.95
N LYS A 294 -0.35 -39.13 38.30
CA LYS A 294 0.93 -38.46 38.04
C LYS A 294 1.20 -38.30 36.54
N ILE A 295 0.97 -39.34 35.74
CA ILE A 295 1.11 -39.28 34.27
C ILE A 295 0.12 -38.27 33.69
N ASP A 296 -1.15 -38.33 34.10
CA ASP A 296 -2.18 -37.41 33.62
C ASP A 296 -1.83 -35.95 33.98
N SER A 297 -1.28 -35.72 35.18
CA SER A 297 -0.78 -34.40 35.61
C SER A 297 0.39 -33.91 34.75
N LEU A 298 1.36 -34.79 34.43
CA LEU A 298 2.49 -34.45 33.56
C LEU A 298 2.03 -34.11 32.14
N VAL A 299 1.08 -34.87 31.59
CA VAL A 299 0.49 -34.60 30.26
C VAL A 299 -0.24 -33.26 30.25
N ALA A 300 -1.03 -32.97 31.28
CA ALA A 300 -1.72 -31.69 31.40
C ALA A 300 -0.75 -30.51 31.45
N LYS A 301 0.32 -30.61 32.27
CA LYS A 301 1.37 -29.58 32.36
C LYS A 301 2.12 -29.40 31.03
N LYS A 302 2.51 -30.51 30.37
CA LYS A 302 3.13 -30.49 29.04
C LYS A 302 2.28 -29.69 28.06
N ASN A 303 1.00 -30.02 27.96
CA ASN A 303 0.10 -29.36 27.02
C ASN A 303 -0.09 -27.87 27.36
N GLN A 304 -0.16 -27.52 28.64
CA GLN A 304 -0.27 -26.13 29.08
C GLN A 304 0.98 -25.31 28.72
N GLU A 305 2.18 -25.82 28.99
CA GLU A 305 3.43 -25.11 28.67
C GLU A 305 3.66 -25.02 27.16
N LEU A 306 3.40 -26.10 26.40
CA LEU A 306 3.48 -26.08 24.95
C LEU A 306 2.51 -25.06 24.33
N ALA A 307 1.28 -24.97 24.84
CA ALA A 307 0.31 -23.98 24.36
C ALA A 307 0.80 -22.53 24.59
N GLN A 308 1.48 -22.25 25.70
CA GLN A 308 2.08 -20.93 25.95
C GLN A 308 3.18 -20.61 24.94
N VAL A 309 4.05 -21.58 24.64
CA VAL A 309 5.14 -21.39 23.66
C VAL A 309 4.59 -21.27 22.23
N ASP A 310 3.58 -22.07 21.87
CA ASP A 310 2.92 -21.99 20.57
C ASP A 310 2.23 -20.62 20.38
N SER A 311 1.60 -20.08 21.43
CA SER A 311 1.05 -18.71 21.41
C SER A 311 2.15 -17.65 21.19
N LYS A 312 3.34 -17.83 21.77
CA LYS A 312 4.49 -16.92 21.53
C LYS A 312 5.00 -17.03 20.10
N LEU A 313 5.07 -18.22 19.53
CA LEU A 313 5.45 -18.44 18.13
C LEU A 313 4.47 -17.75 17.18
N GLU A 314 3.17 -17.90 17.40
CA GLU A 314 2.14 -17.27 16.58
C GLU A 314 2.21 -15.74 16.68
N ALA A 315 2.32 -15.19 17.90
CA ALA A 315 2.49 -13.76 18.11
C ALA A 315 3.76 -13.21 17.41
N SER A 316 4.85 -13.98 17.42
CA SER A 316 6.11 -13.64 16.74
C SER A 316 5.95 -13.61 15.22
N ARG A 317 5.30 -14.62 14.64
CA ARG A 317 5.05 -14.65 13.19
C ARG A 317 4.12 -13.53 12.75
N LYS A 318 3.09 -13.25 13.54
CA LYS A 318 2.14 -12.17 13.29
C LYS A 318 2.84 -10.82 13.25
N ILE A 319 3.64 -10.50 14.27
CA ILE A 319 4.33 -9.21 14.31
C ILE A 319 5.36 -9.05 13.19
N VAL A 320 6.03 -10.13 12.79
CA VAL A 320 6.98 -10.09 11.67
C VAL A 320 6.26 -9.71 10.37
N ASN A 321 5.09 -10.29 10.13
CA ASN A 321 4.26 -9.95 8.97
C ASN A 321 3.73 -8.51 9.03
N GLU A 322 3.32 -8.03 10.21
CA GLU A 322 2.87 -6.65 10.41
C GLU A 322 3.99 -5.64 10.08
N VAL A 323 5.20 -5.87 10.59
CA VAL A 323 6.36 -5.00 10.30
C VAL A 323 6.73 -5.03 8.82
N LYS A 324 6.74 -6.22 8.20
CA LYS A 324 6.98 -6.35 6.76
C LYS A 324 5.96 -5.54 5.95
N SER A 325 4.68 -5.63 6.30
CA SER A 325 3.62 -4.87 5.64
C SER A 325 3.76 -3.36 5.87
N ALA A 326 4.19 -2.94 7.06
CA ALA A 326 4.46 -1.55 7.36
C ALA A 326 5.60 -0.98 6.49
N LEU A 327 6.73 -1.69 6.41
CA LEU A 327 7.87 -1.28 5.57
C LEU A 327 7.53 -1.27 4.08
N GLU A 328 6.71 -2.21 3.59
CA GLU A 328 6.23 -2.18 2.19
C GLU A 328 5.34 -0.96 1.94
N SER A 329 4.52 -0.55 2.91
CA SER A 329 3.69 0.66 2.79
C SER A 329 4.56 1.93 2.68
N VAL A 330 5.67 1.99 3.43
CA VAL A 330 6.67 3.06 3.31
C VAL A 330 7.36 3.02 1.95
N LYS A 331 7.65 1.82 1.44
CA LYS A 331 8.20 1.63 0.08
C LYS A 331 7.27 2.17 -0.99
N GLU A 332 5.97 1.93 -0.89
CA GLU A 332 4.97 2.45 -1.84
C GLU A 332 4.82 3.98 -1.78
N LEU A 333 5.01 4.62 -0.62
CA LEU A 333 5.12 6.08 -0.52
C LEU A 333 6.33 6.59 -1.31
N LYS A 334 7.49 5.94 -1.16
CA LYS A 334 8.72 6.29 -1.87
C LYS A 334 8.66 6.04 -3.38
N LYS A 335 7.99 4.98 -3.83
CA LYS A 335 7.73 4.75 -5.26
C LYS A 335 6.87 5.87 -5.87
N ARG A 336 5.85 6.35 -5.13
CA ARG A 336 5.03 7.48 -5.58
C ARG A 336 5.83 8.78 -5.70
N GLU A 337 6.68 9.07 -4.73
CA GLU A 337 7.65 10.19 -4.78
C GLU A 337 8.55 10.12 -6.02
N LEU A 338 9.12 8.95 -6.30
CA LEU A 338 9.97 8.75 -7.48
C LEU A 338 9.18 8.93 -8.79
N ASN A 339 7.94 8.42 -8.84
CA ASN A 339 7.07 8.56 -10.01
C ASN A 339 6.70 10.03 -10.26
N GLU A 340 6.42 10.80 -9.20
CA GLU A 340 6.16 12.24 -9.29
C GLU A 340 7.36 12.97 -9.89
N LEU A 341 8.57 12.76 -9.35
CA LEU A 341 9.82 13.34 -9.89
C LEU A 341 10.06 12.93 -11.34
N SER A 342 9.89 11.63 -11.64
CA SER A 342 10.10 11.10 -13.00
C SER A 342 9.10 11.66 -14.00
N SER A 343 7.90 12.02 -13.55
CA SER A 343 6.87 12.60 -14.41
C SER A 343 7.19 14.02 -14.88
N LEU A 344 8.09 14.73 -14.20
CA LEU A 344 8.54 16.07 -14.62
C LEU A 344 9.29 16.02 -15.96
N ALA A 345 9.98 14.91 -16.25
CA ALA A 345 10.65 14.72 -17.53
C ALA A 345 9.65 14.20 -18.59
N ARG A 346 9.37 15.03 -19.60
CA ARG A 346 8.33 14.75 -20.62
C ARG A 346 8.95 14.53 -22.00
N ARG A 347 8.45 13.54 -22.75
CA ARG A 347 8.87 13.34 -24.15
C ARG A 347 8.20 14.36 -25.06
N THR A 348 8.95 14.90 -26.00
CA THR A 348 8.47 15.86 -27.02
C THR A 348 8.84 15.37 -28.41
N ILE A 349 8.45 16.12 -29.46
CA ILE A 349 8.83 15.83 -30.85
C ILE A 349 10.27 16.21 -31.18
N TYR A 350 10.98 16.87 -30.26
CA TYR A 350 12.31 17.42 -30.48
C TYR A 350 13.41 16.43 -30.08
N ILE A 351 14.58 16.56 -30.71
CA ILE A 351 15.76 15.72 -30.43
C ILE A 351 16.99 16.52 -29.95
N ASP A 352 16.94 17.85 -30.05
CA ASP A 352 18.04 18.73 -29.66
C ASP A 352 18.31 18.62 -28.14
N GLU A 353 19.57 18.68 -27.69
CA GLU A 353 19.90 18.58 -26.26
C GLU A 353 19.31 19.73 -25.44
N LYS A 354 19.33 20.93 -26.03
CA LYS A 354 18.79 22.16 -25.44
C LYS A 354 18.02 22.93 -26.50
N LEU A 355 16.80 23.31 -26.17
CA LEU A 355 15.91 24.01 -27.08
C LEU A 355 15.20 25.14 -26.35
N GLU A 356 15.20 26.32 -26.93
CA GLU A 356 14.32 27.39 -26.48
C GLU A 356 13.00 27.29 -27.24
N VAL A 357 11.90 27.39 -26.52
CA VAL A 357 10.54 27.35 -27.09
C VAL A 357 9.80 28.61 -26.67
N ILE A 358 9.26 29.34 -27.64
CA ILE A 358 8.42 30.50 -27.38
C ILE A 358 6.96 30.14 -27.63
N ILE A 359 6.15 30.17 -26.58
CA ILE A 359 4.69 29.97 -26.68
C ILE A 359 4.01 31.34 -26.82
N PRO A 360 3.37 31.65 -27.97
CA PRO A 360 2.67 32.90 -28.14
C PRO A 360 1.30 32.89 -27.43
N PHE A 361 0.89 34.03 -26.88
CA PHE A 361 -0.46 34.27 -26.35
C PHE A 361 -0.82 35.75 -26.49
N LEU A 362 -2.12 36.09 -26.47
CA LEU A 362 -2.56 37.48 -26.52
C LEU A 362 -2.88 38.00 -25.12
N VAL A 363 -2.50 39.25 -24.88
CA VAL A 363 -2.92 40.06 -23.73
C VAL A 363 -3.77 41.20 -24.24
N VAL A 364 -5.00 41.30 -23.75
CA VAL A 364 -6.00 42.25 -24.21
C VAL A 364 -6.43 43.13 -23.05
N LYS A 365 -6.29 44.44 -23.20
CA LYS A 365 -6.70 45.43 -22.20
C LYS A 365 -7.90 46.19 -22.72
N ASP A 366 -9.00 46.14 -21.99
CA ASP A 366 -10.23 46.83 -22.39
C ASP A 366 -10.29 48.30 -21.92
N ASP A 367 -11.32 49.02 -22.36
CA ASP A 367 -11.61 50.40 -21.99
C ASP A 367 -11.83 50.61 -20.48
N TYR A 368 -12.22 49.56 -19.77
CA TYR A 368 -12.44 49.58 -18.32
C TYR A 368 -11.17 49.24 -17.52
N GLY A 369 -10.06 48.92 -18.20
CA GLY A 369 -8.79 48.57 -17.59
C GLY A 369 -8.67 47.10 -17.18
N PHE A 370 -9.64 46.24 -17.53
CA PHE A 370 -9.52 44.80 -17.31
C PHE A 370 -8.53 44.19 -18.31
N THR A 371 -7.72 43.26 -17.83
CA THR A 371 -6.77 42.50 -18.65
C THR A 371 -7.30 41.08 -18.85
N GLN A 372 -7.43 40.67 -20.10
CA GLN A 372 -7.76 39.32 -20.52
C GLN A 372 -6.55 38.67 -21.19
N VAL A 373 -6.36 37.37 -20.94
CA VAL A 373 -5.39 36.54 -21.66
C VAL A 373 -6.13 35.61 -22.60
N VAL A 374 -5.66 35.50 -23.85
CA VAL A 374 -6.10 34.47 -24.80
C VAL A 374 -4.95 33.51 -25.02
N SER A 375 -5.09 32.28 -24.52
CA SER A 375 -4.10 31.21 -24.66
C SER A 375 -4.08 30.66 -26.09
N PRO A 376 -3.09 29.82 -26.46
CA PRO A 376 -3.07 29.15 -27.76
C PRO A 376 -4.38 28.43 -28.06
N LEU A 377 -4.90 28.60 -29.28
CA LEU A 377 -6.22 28.14 -29.68
C LEU A 377 -6.17 27.00 -30.70
N MET A 378 -7.14 26.10 -30.61
CA MET A 378 -7.49 25.19 -31.70
C MET A 378 -8.72 25.73 -32.43
N TYR A 379 -8.57 25.92 -33.74
CA TYR A 379 -9.60 26.37 -34.66
C TYR A 379 -10.14 25.20 -35.48
N ARG A 380 -11.42 24.89 -35.35
CA ARG A 380 -12.07 23.77 -36.06
C ARG A 380 -12.85 24.19 -37.31
N GLY A 381 -12.64 25.41 -37.80
CA GLY A 381 -13.44 25.93 -38.90
C GLY A 381 -14.88 26.23 -38.47
N ARG A 382 -15.73 26.48 -39.46
CA ARG A 382 -17.16 26.65 -39.26
C ARG A 382 -17.86 25.29 -39.19
N ASN A 383 -18.51 24.98 -38.07
CA ASN A 383 -19.51 23.92 -38.03
C ASN A 383 -20.69 24.35 -38.92
N ARG A 384 -20.90 23.66 -40.05
CA ARG A 384 -22.09 23.86 -40.90
C ARG A 384 -23.31 23.34 -40.14
N SER A 385 -23.94 24.19 -39.33
CA SER A 385 -25.26 23.91 -38.78
C SER A 385 -26.23 23.69 -39.96
N LEU A 386 -26.84 22.51 -40.03
CA LEU A 386 -27.84 22.11 -41.04
C LEU A 386 -29.06 23.04 -41.09
N LEU A 387 -29.22 23.97 -40.14
CA LEU A 387 -30.37 24.88 -40.02
C LEU A 387 -30.03 26.38 -40.07
N GLY A 388 -28.81 26.76 -40.48
CA GLY A 388 -28.52 28.18 -40.82
C GLY A 388 -28.59 29.21 -39.68
N LEU A 389 -28.89 28.80 -38.45
CA LEU A 389 -28.81 29.64 -37.26
C LEU A 389 -27.33 29.78 -36.87
N GLY A 390 -26.88 31.04 -36.78
CA GLY A 390 -25.47 31.45 -36.77
C GLY A 390 -24.53 30.61 -35.93
N SER A 391 -23.38 30.27 -36.50
CA SER A 391 -22.28 29.66 -35.78
C SER A 391 -21.75 30.65 -34.75
N ARG A 392 -21.99 30.36 -33.47
CA ARG A 392 -21.28 31.01 -32.37
C ARG A 392 -19.77 30.69 -32.51
N LEU A 393 -18.91 31.53 -31.94
CA LEU A 393 -17.45 31.36 -31.80
C LEU A 393 -17.07 30.12 -30.93
N ASP A 394 -17.98 29.17 -30.80
CA ASP A 394 -17.88 27.94 -30.02
C ASP A 394 -16.95 26.91 -30.69
N ASN A 395 -16.48 27.13 -31.93
CA ASN A 395 -15.51 26.25 -32.62
C ASN A 395 -14.04 26.64 -32.38
N MET A 396 -13.80 27.54 -31.43
CA MET A 396 -12.48 27.95 -30.97
C MET A 396 -12.32 27.52 -29.51
N TYR A 397 -11.40 26.57 -29.27
CA TYR A 397 -11.13 26.05 -27.93
C TYR A 397 -9.71 26.37 -27.53
N SER A 398 -9.57 26.87 -26.31
CA SER A 398 -8.29 27.12 -25.68
C SER A 398 -7.61 25.77 -25.40
N ILE A 399 -6.36 25.61 -25.85
CA ILE A 399 -5.60 24.35 -25.68
C ILE A 399 -5.18 24.18 -24.21
N ILE A 400 -5.13 25.27 -23.46
CA ILE A 400 -4.89 25.34 -22.01
C ILE A 400 -5.91 26.28 -21.37
N ASP A 401 -6.23 25.96 -20.12
CA ASP A 401 -7.01 26.81 -19.22
C ASP A 401 -6.44 28.23 -19.11
N GLU A 402 -7.26 29.22 -19.46
CA GLU A 402 -6.88 30.63 -19.48
C GLU A 402 -6.54 31.16 -18.08
N GLU A 403 -7.11 30.57 -17.01
CA GLU A 403 -6.79 30.94 -15.62
C GLU A 403 -5.33 30.63 -15.28
N ARG A 404 -4.77 29.56 -15.86
CA ARG A 404 -3.35 29.21 -15.70
C ARG A 404 -2.45 30.24 -16.38
N MET A 405 -2.84 30.75 -17.54
CA MET A 405 -2.08 31.79 -18.23
C MET A 405 -2.14 33.14 -17.50
N THR A 406 -3.24 33.45 -16.81
CA THR A 406 -3.33 34.64 -15.95
C THR A 406 -2.51 34.53 -14.65
N SER A 407 -2.20 33.31 -14.20
CA SER A 407 -1.32 33.09 -13.03
C SER A 407 0.15 33.43 -13.32
N PHE A 408 0.54 33.44 -14.59
CA PHE A 408 1.74 34.14 -15.02
C PHE A 408 1.42 35.61 -14.83
N SER A 409 1.88 36.22 -13.73
CA SER A 409 1.61 37.62 -13.35
C SER A 409 2.13 38.61 -14.40
N ILE A 410 1.61 38.60 -15.63
CA ILE A 410 1.98 39.44 -16.77
C ILE A 410 2.14 40.82 -16.18
N PRO A 411 3.36 41.39 -16.25
CA PRO A 411 3.60 42.66 -15.60
C PRO A 411 2.48 43.59 -16.03
N SER A 412 1.76 44.23 -15.09
CA SER A 412 0.77 45.27 -15.37
C SER A 412 1.40 46.52 -16.01
N VAL A 413 2.65 46.41 -16.45
CA VAL A 413 3.41 47.40 -17.20
C VAL A 413 2.70 47.63 -18.52
N ASP A 414 2.77 48.86 -19.02
CA ASP A 414 2.22 49.30 -20.29
C ASP A 414 2.83 48.54 -21.47
N LEU A 415 2.34 47.31 -21.69
CA LEU A 415 2.58 46.55 -22.90
C LEU A 415 1.99 47.35 -24.05
N ARG A 416 2.87 47.85 -24.92
CA ARG A 416 2.47 48.59 -26.12
C ARG A 416 1.78 47.63 -27.08
N ASP A 417 0.73 48.12 -27.72
CA ASP A 417 0.02 47.40 -28.75
C ASP A 417 0.94 47.15 -29.96
N ASN A 418 1.56 45.96 -30.01
CA ASN A 418 2.39 45.51 -31.12
C ASN A 418 1.57 44.88 -32.26
N VAL A 419 0.28 44.67 -32.04
CA VAL A 419 -0.65 44.06 -33.00
C VAL A 419 -1.22 45.11 -33.95
N ARG A 420 -1.41 46.36 -33.50
CA ARG A 420 -1.89 47.50 -34.31
C ARG A 420 -0.96 47.82 -35.49
N GLY A 421 0.34 47.52 -35.35
CA GLY A 421 1.31 47.63 -36.44
C GLY A 421 1.13 46.59 -37.56
N LEU A 422 0.34 45.54 -37.33
CA LEU A 422 0.09 44.42 -38.25
C LEU A 422 -1.29 44.51 -38.91
N ARG A 423 -1.82 45.73 -39.05
CA ARG A 423 -3.18 45.95 -39.56
C ARG A 423 -3.41 45.28 -40.92
N HIS A 424 -2.43 45.33 -41.81
CA HIS A 424 -2.57 44.73 -43.15
C HIS A 424 -2.66 43.20 -43.10
N GLU A 425 -1.86 42.55 -42.26
CA GLU A 425 -1.95 41.12 -41.98
C GLU A 425 -3.30 40.76 -41.37
N ILE A 426 -3.77 41.54 -40.39
CA ILE A 426 -5.05 41.29 -39.74
C ILE A 426 -6.21 41.40 -40.73
N GLU A 427 -6.25 42.45 -41.57
CA GLU A 427 -7.28 42.61 -42.59
C GLU A 427 -7.33 41.41 -43.56
N ARG A 428 -6.18 40.91 -44.02
CA ARG A 428 -6.12 39.69 -44.86
C ARG A 428 -6.68 38.46 -44.14
N GLY A 429 -6.42 38.34 -42.83
CA GLY A 429 -7.00 37.27 -42.01
C GLY A 429 -8.51 37.44 -41.78
N ILE A 430 -9.00 38.68 -41.66
CA ILE A 430 -10.43 39.01 -41.56
C ILE A 430 -11.15 38.65 -42.87
N ASP A 431 -10.58 39.03 -44.03
CA ASP A 431 -11.12 38.68 -45.35
C ASP A 431 -11.31 37.17 -45.46
N TRP A 432 -10.30 36.40 -45.06
CA TRP A 432 -10.38 34.93 -45.02
C TRP A 432 -11.46 34.41 -44.07
N LEU A 433 -11.57 34.96 -42.85
CA LEU A 433 -12.64 34.56 -41.92
C LEU A 433 -14.04 34.92 -42.44
N ASP A 434 -14.18 36.04 -43.15
CA ASP A 434 -15.42 36.44 -43.81
C ASP A 434 -15.76 35.50 -44.97
N GLU A 435 -14.77 35.06 -45.77
CA GLU A 435 -14.93 34.01 -46.79
C GLU A 435 -15.38 32.67 -46.18
N GLU A 436 -14.87 32.30 -45.00
CA GLU A 436 -15.34 31.15 -44.24
C GLU A 436 -16.73 31.35 -43.61
N GLY A 437 -17.22 32.60 -43.60
CA GLY A 437 -18.58 32.98 -43.22
C GLY A 437 -18.76 33.40 -41.76
N TRP A 438 -17.68 33.76 -41.06
CA TRP A 438 -17.73 34.19 -39.65
C TRP A 438 -18.21 35.64 -39.45
N LYS A 439 -18.24 36.47 -40.50
CA LYS A 439 -18.71 37.87 -40.49
C LYS A 439 -18.12 38.68 -39.32
N VAL A 440 -16.79 38.67 -39.18
CA VAL A 440 -16.09 39.26 -38.02
C VAL A 440 -15.72 40.72 -38.23
N ARG A 441 -15.76 41.25 -39.46
CA ARG A 441 -15.34 42.61 -39.78
C ARG A 441 -15.91 43.69 -38.85
N LYS A 442 -17.22 43.67 -38.60
CA LYS A 442 -17.87 44.62 -37.68
C LYS A 442 -17.34 44.53 -36.25
N LEU A 443 -16.94 43.34 -35.78
CA LEU A 443 -16.35 43.21 -34.44
C LEU A 443 -15.01 43.95 -34.35
N PHE A 444 -14.19 43.92 -35.39
CA PHE A 444 -12.93 44.64 -35.41
C PHE A 444 -13.14 46.14 -35.54
N GLU A 445 -14.04 46.58 -36.43
CA GLU A 445 -14.39 48.00 -36.61
C GLU A 445 -14.98 48.63 -35.33
N ASP A 446 -15.88 47.93 -34.64
CA ASP A 446 -16.59 48.48 -33.48
C ASP A 446 -15.74 48.44 -32.19
N PHE A 447 -14.83 47.46 -32.06
CA PHE A 447 -14.18 47.15 -30.78
C PHE A 447 -12.65 47.22 -30.77
N TYR A 448 -11.96 47.42 -31.90
CA TYR A 448 -10.49 47.48 -31.91
C TYR A 448 -9.85 48.55 -32.81
N PHE A 449 -10.40 48.78 -34.01
CA PHE A 449 -9.83 49.70 -35.01
C PHE A 449 -10.22 51.17 -34.86
#